data_AF-A0A0J5WPU7-F1
#
_entry.id   AF-A0A0J5WPU7-F1
#
_cell.length_a   1.000
_cell.length_b   1.000
_cell.length_c   1.000
_cell.angle_alpha   90.00
_cell.angle_beta   90.00
_cell.angle_gamma   90.00
#
_symmetry.space_group_name_H-M   'P 1'
#
loop_
_entity.id
_entity.type
_entity.pdbx_description
1 polymer ?
#
loop_
_entity_poly.entity_id
_entity_poly.type
_entity_poly.pdbx_seq_one_letter_code
_entity_poly.pdbx_strand_id
1 'polypeptide(L)'
;MLVTFRSSAAPDIVMLRDLAQYLLGLVGKGLDVRGVISTDELPGAIARLEQAIRDDAARERAHEHSTRTPRDDAAPHAAGLAQRAWPLLDMMRAAHEQGRHVMWGV
;
A
#
# COMPACT_ATOMS: atom_id res chain seq x y z
N MET A 1 -8.25 9.02 11.52
CA MET A 1 -7.48 8.23 12.52
C MET A 1 -6.22 7.70 11.86
N LEU A 2 -5.19 7.35 12.63
CA LEU A 2 -3.95 6.77 12.12
C LEU A 2 -3.97 5.26 12.30
N VAL A 3 -3.28 4.54 11.44
CA VAL A 3 -3.07 3.08 11.52
C VAL A 3 -1.58 2.86 11.71
N THR A 4 -1.22 2.02 12.68
CA THR A 4 0.17 1.60 12.89
C THR A 4 0.35 0.15 12.48
N PHE A 5 1.20 -0.07 11.49
CA PHE A 5 1.69 -1.38 11.09
C PHE A 5 2.93 -1.74 11.89
N ARG A 6 2.96 -2.96 12.40
CA ARG A 6 4.06 -3.48 13.20
C ARG A 6 4.50 -4.83 12.66
N SER A 7 5.80 -5.05 12.64
CA SER A 7 6.41 -6.32 12.27
C SER A 7 7.67 -6.50 13.09
N SER A 8 7.98 -7.72 13.48
CA SER A 8 9.28 -8.00 14.12
C SER A 8 10.46 -7.85 13.16
N ALA A 9 10.20 -7.76 11.85
CA ALA A 9 11.22 -7.68 10.81
C ALA A 9 11.56 -6.26 10.35
N ALA A 10 10.75 -5.25 10.73
CA ALA A 10 10.85 -3.88 10.24
C ALA A 10 10.36 -2.87 11.29
N PRO A 11 10.79 -1.60 11.23
CA PRO A 11 10.32 -0.56 12.15
C PRO A 11 8.81 -0.32 12.00
N ASP A 12 8.16 0.12 13.07
CA ASP A 12 6.73 0.47 13.07
C ASP A 12 6.43 1.57 12.05
N ILE A 13 5.45 1.34 11.18
CA ILE A 13 5.04 2.28 10.14
C ILE A 13 3.68 2.85 10.52
N VAL A 14 3.59 4.17 10.61
CA VAL A 14 2.34 4.88 10.88
C VAL A 14 1.85 5.56 9.61
N MET A 15 0.59 5.34 9.26
CA MET A 15 -0.02 5.96 8.09
C MET A 15 -1.47 6.35 8.35
N LEU A 16 -2.02 7.22 7.50
CA LEU A 16 -3.41 7.64 7.57
C LEU A 16 -4.34 6.45 7.34
N ARG A 17 -5.43 6.36 8.11
CA ARG A 17 -6.44 5.30 7.97
C ARG A 17 -6.95 5.17 6.55
N ASP A 18 -7.21 6.29 5.87
CA ASP A 18 -7.68 6.31 4.48
C ASP A 18 -6.67 5.66 3.52
N LEU A 19 -5.38 5.96 3.71
CA LEU A 19 -4.30 5.36 2.92
C LEU A 19 -4.17 3.86 3.24
N ALA A 20 -4.16 3.48 4.52
CA ALA A 20 -4.08 2.09 4.93
C ALA A 20 -5.26 1.26 4.39
N GLN A 21 -6.47 1.83 4.44
CA GLN A 21 -7.68 1.21 3.89
C GLN A 21 -7.58 1.04 2.38
N TYR A 22 -7.06 2.04 1.68
CA TYR A 22 -6.83 1.96 0.24
C TYR A 22 -5.82 0.86 -0.11
N LEU A 23 -4.64 0.85 0.53
CA LEU A 23 -3.59 -0.15 0.29
C LEU A 23 -4.04 -1.57 0.63
N LEU A 24 -4.70 -1.78 1.76
CA LEU A 24 -5.25 -3.09 2.12
C LEU A 24 -6.35 -3.52 1.15
N GLY A 25 -7.21 -2.59 0.72
CA GLY A 25 -8.22 -2.84 -0.30
C GLY A 25 -7.63 -3.36 -1.61
N LEU A 26 -6.49 -2.80 -2.05
CA LEU A 26 -5.75 -3.27 -3.22
C LEU A 26 -5.19 -4.69 -3.05
N VAL A 27 -4.82 -5.06 -1.83
CA VAL A 27 -4.36 -6.40 -1.46
C VAL A 27 -5.54 -7.40 -1.33
N GLY A 28 -6.78 -6.92 -1.40
CA GLY A 28 -7.98 -7.72 -1.17
C GLY A 28 -8.27 -7.98 0.31
N LYS A 29 -7.70 -7.15 1.21
CA LYS A 29 -7.91 -7.21 2.66
C LYS A 29 -8.73 -5.99 3.09
N GLY A 30 -9.72 -6.20 3.95
CA GLY A 30 -10.42 -5.10 4.61
C GLY A 30 -9.54 -4.49 5.70
N LEU A 31 -9.52 -3.16 5.81
CA LEU A 31 -9.01 -2.51 7.02
C LEU A 31 -10.04 -2.68 8.13
N ASP A 32 -9.89 -3.75 8.90
CA ASP A 32 -10.61 -3.97 10.16
C ASP A 32 -9.91 -3.25 11.33
N VAL A 33 -10.54 -3.23 12.51
CA VAL A 33 -10.02 -2.58 13.72
C VAL A 33 -8.63 -3.11 14.09
N ARG A 34 -8.41 -4.41 13.86
CA ARG A 34 -7.08 -5.05 13.89
C ARG A 34 -7.02 -6.12 12.82
N GLY A 35 -5.84 -6.33 12.26
CA GLY A 35 -5.62 -7.44 11.34
C GLY A 35 -4.18 -7.93 11.38
N VAL A 36 -4.00 -9.11 10.78
CA VAL A 36 -2.71 -9.76 10.63
C VAL A 36 -2.60 -10.31 9.22
N ILE A 37 -1.44 -10.13 8.60
CA ILE A 37 -1.02 -10.85 7.40
C ILE A 37 0.00 -11.87 7.86
N SER A 38 -0.39 -13.14 7.77
CA SER A 38 0.49 -14.26 8.12
C SER A 38 1.61 -14.39 7.10
N THR A 39 2.72 -15.02 7.49
CA THR A 39 3.88 -15.21 6.59
C THR A 39 3.53 -15.93 5.29
N ASP A 40 2.56 -16.85 5.34
CA ASP A 40 2.04 -17.57 4.17
C ASP A 40 1.24 -16.66 3.22
N GLU A 41 0.58 -15.63 3.77
CA GLU A 41 -0.22 -14.67 3.02
C GLU A 41 0.61 -13.50 2.48
N LEU A 42 1.78 -13.22 3.09
CA LEU A 42 2.70 -12.15 2.65
C LEU A 42 3.08 -12.22 1.17
N PRO A 43 3.53 -13.35 0.60
CA PRO A 43 3.92 -13.39 -0.82
C PRO A 43 2.73 -13.04 -1.74
N GLY A 44 1.53 -13.51 -1.41
CA GLY A 44 0.31 -13.16 -2.14
C GLY A 44 -0.13 -11.70 -1.92
N ALA A 45 0.16 -11.12 -0.76
CA ALA A 45 -0.13 -9.72 -0.46
C ALA A 45 0.83 -8.77 -1.19
N ILE A 46 2.12 -9.08 -1.18
CA ILE A 46 3.18 -8.35 -1.88
C ILE A 46 2.87 -8.31 -3.38
N ALA A 47 2.62 -9.46 -4.00
CA ALA A 47 2.35 -9.52 -5.43
C ALA A 47 1.11 -8.69 -5.84
N ARG A 48 0.05 -8.71 -5.03
CA ARG A 48 -1.15 -7.89 -5.28
C ARG A 48 -0.88 -6.41 -5.12
N LEU A 49 -0.14 -6.01 -4.09
CA LEU A 49 0.21 -4.60 -3.88
C LEU A 49 1.09 -4.09 -5.03
N GLU A 50 2.09 -4.86 -5.46
CA GLU A 50 2.95 -4.51 -6.61
C GLU A 50 2.16 -4.43 -7.92
N GLN A 51 1.22 -5.36 -8.13
CA GLN A 51 0.35 -5.30 -9.29
C GLN A 51 -0.53 -4.05 -9.24
N ALA A 52 -1.15 -3.76 -8.10
CA ALA A 52 -1.98 -2.56 -7.95
C ALA A 52 -1.22 -1.26 -8.17
N ILE A 53 0.03 -1.16 -7.68
CA ILE A 53 0.90 -0.01 -7.95
C ILE A 53 1.18 0.13 -9.46
N ARG A 54 1.40 -0.98 -10.17
CA ARG A 54 1.60 -0.97 -11.63
C ARG A 54 0.33 -0.59 -12.39
N ASP A 55 -0.81 -1.13 -11.99
CA ASP A 55 -2.12 -0.83 -12.58
C ASP A 55 -2.50 0.65 -12.38
N ASP A 56 -2.26 1.21 -11.20
CA ASP A 56 -2.49 2.63 -10.90
C ASP A 56 -1.60 3.53 -11.76
N ALA A 57 -0.30 3.22 -11.84
CA ALA A 57 0.64 3.92 -12.70
C ALA A 57 0.28 3.82 -14.19
N ALA A 58 -0.32 2.72 -14.63
CA ALA A 58 -0.76 2.53 -16.01
C ALA A 58 -2.05 3.30 -16.32
N ARG A 59 -3.01 3.35 -15.38
CA ARG A 59 -4.25 4.13 -15.50
C ARG A 59 -3.95 5.62 -15.64
N GLU A 60 -3.06 6.16 -14.81
CA GLU A 60 -2.70 7.58 -14.89
C GLU A 60 -2.14 7.96 -16.27
N ARG A 61 -1.18 7.20 -16.80
CA ARG A 61 -0.59 7.48 -18.13
C ARG A 61 -1.63 7.47 -19.25
N ALA A 62 -2.70 6.69 -19.11
CA ALA A 62 -3.80 6.66 -20.07
C ALA A 62 -4.73 7.88 -19.94
N HIS A 63 -4.90 8.42 -18.72
CA HIS A 63 -5.66 9.64 -18.46
C HIS A 63 -4.91 10.91 -18.91
N GLU A 64 -3.58 10.96 -18.78
CA GLU A 64 -2.76 12.09 -19.25
C GLU A 64 -2.83 12.32 -20.78
N HIS A 65 -3.16 11.29 -21.57
CA HIS A 65 -3.23 11.40 -23.04
C HIS A 65 -4.54 12.02 -23.57
N SER A 66 -5.57 12.20 -22.73
CA SER A 66 -6.92 12.60 -23.19
C SER A 66 -7.33 14.03 -22.79
N THR A 67 -6.58 14.74 -21.94
CA THR A 67 -6.95 16.08 -21.48
C THR A 67 -5.76 17.03 -21.42
N ARG A 68 -5.48 17.69 -22.54
CA ARG A 68 -4.78 18.99 -22.56
C ARG A 68 -5.75 20.07 -22.08
N THR A 69 -5.96 20.16 -20.77
CA THR A 69 -6.53 21.34 -20.11
C THR A 69 -5.62 21.73 -18.96
N PRO A 70 -5.10 22.98 -18.89
CA PRO A 70 -4.34 23.43 -17.74
C PRO A 70 -5.34 23.72 -16.64
N ARG A 71 -5.81 22.67 -15.96
CA ARG A 71 -6.48 22.83 -14.68
C ARG A 71 -5.43 22.62 -13.61
N ASP A 72 -5.21 23.69 -12.89
CA ASP A 72 -4.44 23.86 -11.66
C ASP A 72 -4.96 22.93 -10.54
N ASP A 73 -4.84 21.63 -10.77
CA ASP A 73 -5.07 20.58 -9.80
C ASP A 73 -4.04 19.49 -10.15
N ALA A 74 -2.75 19.86 -10.09
CA ALA A 74 -1.65 18.91 -10.07
C ALA A 74 -1.75 18.10 -8.76
N ALA A 75 -2.72 17.20 -8.74
CA ALA A 75 -2.90 16.23 -7.70
C ALA A 75 -1.62 15.36 -7.76
N PRO A 76 -0.79 15.30 -6.72
CA PRO A 76 0.51 14.60 -6.76
C PRO A 76 0.33 13.07 -6.67
N HIS A 77 -0.64 12.50 -7.40
CA HIS A 77 -1.22 11.20 -7.10
C HIS A 77 -0.53 10.01 -7.80
N ALA A 78 0.10 10.22 -8.96
CA ALA A 78 0.76 9.15 -9.72
C ALA A 78 2.04 8.60 -9.06
N ALA A 79 2.90 9.49 -8.56
CA ALA A 79 4.06 9.10 -7.74
C ALA A 79 3.64 8.83 -6.29
N GLY A 80 2.51 9.38 -5.87
CA GLY A 80 2.03 9.33 -4.49
C GLY A 80 1.73 7.91 -4.01
N LEU A 81 1.02 7.09 -4.79
CA LEU A 81 0.65 5.75 -4.34
C LEU A 81 1.86 4.84 -4.16
N ALA A 82 2.71 4.73 -5.18
CA ALA A 82 3.92 3.92 -5.12
C ALA A 82 4.84 4.34 -3.96
N GLN A 83 5.04 5.66 -3.79
CA GLN A 83 5.86 6.22 -2.71
C GLN A 83 5.28 5.95 -1.32
N ARG A 84 3.95 5.96 -1.19
CA ARG A 84 3.22 5.71 0.07
C ARG A 84 3.06 4.23 0.40
N ALA A 85 2.98 3.38 -0.62
CA ALA A 85 2.88 1.94 -0.50
C ALA A 85 4.25 1.29 -0.24
N TRP A 86 5.33 1.94 -0.68
CA TRP A 86 6.70 1.44 -0.54
C TRP A 86 7.09 1.04 0.88
N PRO A 87 6.87 1.85 1.92
CA PRO A 87 7.20 1.47 3.29
C PRO A 87 6.50 0.19 3.72
N LEU A 88 5.21 0.05 3.39
CA LEU A 88 4.44 -1.15 3.72
C LEU A 88 4.93 -2.36 2.92
N LEU A 89 5.24 -2.17 1.64
CA LEU A 89 5.79 -3.21 0.78
C LEU A 89 7.15 -3.70 1.29
N ASP A 90 8.02 -2.78 1.71
CA ASP A 90 9.33 -3.09 2.29
C ASP A 90 9.19 -3.88 3.59
N MET A 91 8.30 -3.44 4.50
CA MET A 91 7.97 -4.18 5.71
C MET A 91 7.45 -5.59 5.40
N MET A 92 6.58 -5.74 4.41
CA MET A 92 6.05 -7.05 4.01
C MET A 92 7.14 -7.95 3.43
N ARG A 93 8.05 -7.41 2.62
CA ARG A 93 9.21 -8.16 2.08
C ARG A 93 10.15 -8.61 3.20
N ALA A 94 10.54 -7.70 4.08
CA ALA A 94 11.38 -8.03 5.24
C ALA A 94 10.71 -9.07 6.14
N ALA A 95 9.39 -8.94 6.37
CA ALA A 95 8.62 -9.92 7.13
C ALA A 95 8.58 -11.29 6.43
N HIS A 96 8.49 -11.32 5.10
CA HIS A 96 8.51 -12.57 4.34
C HIS A 96 9.88 -13.24 4.42
N GLU A 97 10.97 -12.50 4.19
CA GLU A 97 12.34 -13.00 4.27
C GLU A 97 12.69 -13.55 5.67
N GLN A 98 12.19 -12.91 6.72
CA GLN A 98 12.44 -13.32 8.10
C GLN A 98 11.40 -14.29 8.69
N GLY A 99 10.40 -14.70 7.91
CA GLY A 99 9.35 -15.60 8.39
C GLY A 99 8.48 -14.99 9.50
N ARG A 100 8.25 -13.68 9.46
CA ARG A 100 7.45 -12.92 10.43
C ARG A 100 6.07 -12.56 9.86
N HIS A 101 5.17 -12.16 10.74
CA HIS A 101 3.84 -11.67 10.38
C HIS A 101 3.79 -10.13 10.50
N VAL A 102 2.90 -9.52 9.73
CA VAL A 102 2.63 -8.07 9.79
C VAL A 102 1.29 -7.86 10.46
N MET A 103 1.23 -7.02 11.48
CA MET A 103 0.00 -6.67 12.21
C MET A 103 -0.32 -5.20 12.06
N TRP A 104 -1.60 -4.84 12.16
CA TRP A 104 -2.03 -3.45 12.26
C TRP A 104 -3.19 -3.26 13.24
N GLY A 105 -3.36 -2.02 13.71
CA GLY A 105 -4.52 -1.58 14.50
C GLY A 105 -4.79 -0.09 14.33
N VAL A 106 -6.08 0.29 14.47
CA VAL A 106 -6.58 1.69 14.52
C VAL A 106 -6.74 2.19 15.95
#